data_AF-A0A4V5NGR1-F1
#
_entry.id   AF-A0A4V5NGR1-F1
#
_cell.length_a   1.000
_cell.length_b   1.000
_cell.length_c   1.000
_cell.angle_alpha   90.00
_cell.angle_beta   90.00
_cell.angle_gamma   90.00
#
_symmetry.space_group_name_H-M   'P 1'
#
loop_
_entity.id
_entity.type
_entity.pdbx_description
1 polymer ?
#
loop_
_entity_poly.entity_id
_entity_poly.type
_entity_poly.pdbx_seq_one_letter_code
_entity_poly.pdbx_strand_id
1 'polypeptide(L)'
;MALATQLANVQDKFDREAPDQVKRAINNSRSEVSTTFNRSAAIQEGATLPAFHLSNPSGGKTDSADLLAKGPILITFYRGVEKIVRDLYNRAIEDAAVKQGLGLDGEINFQDHTELGDVGNAELPQRMQGLRL
;
A
#
# COMPACT_ATOMS: atom_id res chain seq x y z
N MET A 1 0.96 -8.88 -22.41
CA MET A 1 -0.21 -8.00 -22.69
C MET A 1 0.01 -6.68 -21.96
N ALA A 2 -0.37 -5.55 -22.55
CA ALA A 2 -0.22 -4.25 -21.89
C ALA A 2 -1.14 -4.15 -20.66
N LEU A 3 -0.67 -3.50 -19.59
CA LEU A 3 -1.41 -3.30 -18.33
C LEU A 3 -2.80 -2.68 -18.57
N ALA A 4 -2.88 -1.72 -19.50
CA ALA A 4 -4.14 -1.07 -19.87
C ALA A 4 -5.21 -2.08 -20.35
N THR A 5 -4.80 -3.08 -21.14
CA THR A 5 -5.70 -4.14 -21.62
C THR A 5 -6.20 -5.02 -20.47
N GLN A 6 -5.34 -5.33 -19.50
CA GLN A 6 -5.74 -6.11 -18.32
C GLN A 6 -6.75 -5.34 -17.46
N LEU A 7 -6.53 -4.05 -17.25
CA LEU A 7 -7.44 -3.19 -16.48
C LEU A 7 -8.81 -3.05 -17.17
N ALA A 8 -8.84 -2.88 -18.48
CA ALA A 8 -10.09 -2.85 -19.26
C ALA A 8 -10.88 -4.15 -19.09
N ASN A 9 -10.22 -5.31 -19.21
CA ASN A 9 -10.88 -6.60 -19.05
C ASN A 9 -11.46 -6.81 -17.63
N VAL A 10 -10.77 -6.33 -16.59
CA VAL A 10 -11.28 -6.37 -15.20
C VAL A 10 -12.53 -5.50 -15.07
N GLN A 11 -12.50 -4.30 -15.67
CA GLN A 11 -13.64 -3.40 -15.67
C GLN A 11 -14.86 -4.01 -16.38
N ASP A 12 -14.68 -4.52 -17.59
CA ASP A 12 -15.75 -5.11 -18.40
C ASP A 12 -16.38 -6.33 -17.72
N LYS A 13 -15.56 -7.11 -16.99
CA LYS A 13 -16.06 -8.21 -16.18
C LYS A 13 -16.90 -7.69 -15.01
N PHE A 14 -16.41 -6.70 -14.28
CA PHE A 14 -17.13 -6.08 -13.16
C PHE A 14 -18.49 -5.52 -13.62
N ASP A 15 -18.53 -4.78 -14.72
CA ASP A 15 -19.77 -4.16 -15.20
C ASP A 15 -20.83 -5.19 -15.63
N ARG A 16 -20.41 -6.34 -16.16
CA ARG A 16 -21.30 -7.45 -16.55
C ARG A 16 -21.81 -8.26 -15.37
N GLU A 17 -20.96 -8.54 -14.39
CA GLU A 17 -21.24 -9.55 -13.36
C GLU A 17 -21.68 -8.97 -12.00
N ALA A 18 -21.30 -7.73 -11.67
CA ALA A 18 -21.58 -7.18 -10.35
C ALA A 18 -23.04 -6.73 -10.19
N PRO A 19 -23.65 -6.88 -8.99
CA PRO A 19 -24.98 -6.36 -8.70
C PRO A 19 -25.06 -4.83 -8.87
N ASP A 20 -26.21 -4.32 -9.33
CA ASP A 20 -26.38 -2.89 -9.64
C ASP A 20 -26.09 -1.97 -8.46
N GLN A 21 -26.44 -2.36 -7.24
CA GLN A 21 -26.12 -1.59 -6.04
C GLN A 21 -24.61 -1.44 -5.84
N VAL A 22 -23.84 -2.50 -6.07
CA VAL A 22 -22.38 -2.51 -5.95
C VAL A 22 -21.74 -1.71 -7.09
N LYS A 23 -22.22 -1.89 -8.33
CA LYS A 23 -21.77 -1.11 -9.50
C LYS A 23 -21.94 0.38 -9.26
N ARG A 24 -23.12 0.81 -8.80
CA ARG A 24 -23.39 2.22 -8.49
C ARG A 24 -22.44 2.76 -7.43
N ALA A 25 -22.25 2.07 -6.32
CA ALA A 25 -21.35 2.53 -5.26
C ALA A 25 -19.91 2.71 -5.77
N ILE A 26 -19.35 1.69 -6.44
CA ILE A 26 -17.97 1.71 -6.93
C ILE A 26 -17.78 2.74 -8.05
N ASN A 27 -18.71 2.80 -9.02
CA ASN A 27 -18.61 3.73 -10.14
C ASN A 27 -18.78 5.18 -9.68
N ASN A 28 -19.66 5.44 -8.70
CA ASN A 28 -19.80 6.78 -8.10
C ASN A 28 -18.51 7.19 -7.39
N SER A 29 -17.95 6.34 -6.51
CA SER A 29 -16.68 6.65 -5.82
C SER A 29 -15.53 6.85 -6.81
N ARG A 30 -15.44 6.06 -7.90
CA ARG A 30 -14.44 6.30 -8.94
C ARG A 30 -14.64 7.62 -9.66
N SER A 31 -15.87 7.95 -10.02
CA SER A 31 -16.20 9.22 -10.69
C SER A 31 -15.85 10.41 -9.79
N GLU A 32 -16.21 10.34 -8.52
CA GLU A 32 -15.88 11.35 -7.52
C GLU A 32 -14.36 11.54 -7.39
N VAL A 33 -13.59 10.48 -7.18
CA VAL A 33 -12.12 10.58 -7.11
C VAL A 33 -11.53 11.11 -8.42
N SER A 34 -11.99 10.63 -9.58
CA SER A 34 -11.47 11.08 -10.88
C SER A 34 -11.76 12.57 -11.17
N THR A 35 -12.82 13.13 -10.60
CA THR A 35 -13.22 14.52 -10.85
C THR A 35 -12.67 15.47 -9.80
N THR A 36 -12.52 15.02 -8.56
CA THR A 36 -12.09 15.86 -7.42
C THR A 36 -10.60 15.79 -7.13
N PHE A 37 -9.91 14.71 -7.53
CA PHE A 37 -8.50 14.55 -7.23
C PHE A 37 -7.64 15.49 -8.07
N ASN A 38 -7.03 16.48 -7.40
CA ASN A 38 -6.08 17.38 -8.01
C ASN A 38 -4.67 16.78 -7.99
N ARG A 39 -4.29 16.11 -9.09
CA ARG A 39 -2.95 15.52 -9.24
C ARG A 39 -1.82 16.56 -9.08
N SER A 40 -2.03 17.78 -9.54
CA SER A 40 -1.02 18.84 -9.48
C SER A 40 -0.77 19.34 -8.05
N ALA A 41 -1.70 19.10 -7.13
CA ALA A 41 -1.53 19.41 -5.71
C ALA A 41 -0.86 18.26 -4.93
N ALA A 42 -0.66 17.09 -5.54
CA ALA A 42 0.10 16.01 -4.93
C ALA A 42 1.60 16.33 -4.87
N ILE A 43 2.34 15.63 -4.02
CA ILE A 43 3.81 15.72 -3.99
C ILE A 43 4.36 15.27 -5.34
N GLN A 44 5.20 16.11 -5.94
CA GLN A 44 5.82 15.86 -7.23
C GLN A 44 7.28 15.42 -7.07
N GLU A 45 7.86 14.86 -8.13
CA GLU A 45 9.29 14.53 -8.17
C GLU A 45 10.15 15.77 -7.88
N GLY A 46 11.18 15.60 -7.06
CA GLY A 46 12.06 16.68 -6.60
C GLY A 46 11.49 17.56 -5.49
N ALA A 47 10.21 17.45 -5.16
CA ALA A 47 9.64 18.15 -4.01
C ALA A 47 10.12 17.53 -2.68
N THR A 48 10.28 18.37 -1.66
CA THR A 48 10.58 17.89 -0.31
C THR A 48 9.41 17.09 0.24
N LEU A 49 9.68 15.87 0.69
CA LEU A 49 8.68 15.04 1.36
C LEU A 49 8.24 15.69 2.68
N PRO A 50 6.93 15.86 2.94
CA PRO A 50 6.45 16.33 4.24
C PRO A 50 6.89 15.39 5.36
N ALA A 51 7.23 15.97 6.51
CA ALA A 51 7.56 15.17 7.69
C ALA A 51 6.36 14.32 8.12
N PHE A 52 6.63 13.07 8.53
CA PHE A 52 5.62 12.17 9.05
C PHE A 52 6.06 11.52 10.35
N HIS A 53 5.07 11.18 11.17
CA HIS A 53 5.22 10.48 12.44
C HIS A 53 4.25 9.30 12.43
N LEU A 54 4.77 8.08 12.35
CA LEU A 54 3.97 6.86 12.27
C LEU A 54 4.19 6.01 13.52
N SER A 55 3.13 5.38 14.01
CA SER A 55 3.28 4.34 15.03
C SER A 55 3.92 3.11 14.38
N ASN A 56 4.89 2.52 15.06
CA ASN A 56 5.51 1.28 14.59
C ASN A 56 4.79 0.05 15.19
N PRO A 57 4.87 -1.11 14.54
CA PRO A 57 4.19 -2.34 15.01
C PRO A 57 4.68 -2.82 16.38
N SER A 58 5.92 -2.50 16.76
CA SER A 58 6.53 -2.88 18.03
C SER A 58 6.16 -1.97 19.21
N GLY A 59 5.21 -1.03 19.02
CA GLY A 59 4.71 -0.14 20.08
C GLY A 59 5.47 1.18 20.26
N GLY A 60 6.36 1.53 19.34
CA GLY A 60 7.09 2.81 19.31
C GLY A 60 6.60 3.77 18.22
N LYS A 61 7.36 4.83 17.98
CA LYS A 61 7.14 5.79 16.88
C LYS A 61 8.30 5.77 15.90
N THR A 62 7.99 6.04 14.65
CA THR A 62 8.95 6.20 13.55
C THR A 62 8.75 7.60 12.96
N ASP A 63 9.80 8.41 13.06
CA ASP A 63 9.82 9.78 12.56
C ASP A 63 10.64 9.86 11.28
N SER A 64 10.11 10.53 10.25
CA SER A 64 10.77 10.62 8.95
C SER A 64 12.12 11.32 9.00
N ALA A 65 12.29 12.27 9.92
CA ALA A 65 13.55 12.98 10.13
C ALA A 65 14.67 12.05 10.62
N ASP A 66 14.35 11.16 11.57
CA ASP A 66 15.30 10.19 12.13
C ASP A 66 15.71 9.14 11.10
N LEU A 67 14.78 8.76 10.20
CA LEU A 67 15.09 7.87 9.09
C LEU A 67 15.99 8.54 8.06
N LEU A 68 15.67 9.77 7.65
CA LEU A 68 16.47 10.54 6.69
C LEU A 68 17.88 10.84 7.21
N ALA A 69 18.05 11.03 8.52
CA ALA A 69 19.37 11.20 9.13
C ALA A 69 20.27 9.94 8.99
N LYS A 70 19.67 8.76 8.81
CA LYS A 70 20.39 7.49 8.61
C LYS A 70 20.65 7.18 7.14
N GLY A 71 19.90 7.80 6.23
CA GLY A 71 20.07 7.65 4.80
C GLY A 71 18.78 7.88 4.00
N PRO A 72 18.83 7.68 2.68
CA PRO A 72 17.66 7.73 1.82
C PRO A 72 16.56 6.78 2.29
N ILE A 73 15.30 7.21 2.15
CA ILE A 73 14.13 6.42 2.55
C ILE A 73 13.37 5.92 1.32
N LEU A 74 13.01 4.64 1.33
CA LEU A 74 12.05 4.05 0.39
C LEU A 74 10.68 3.97 1.06
N ILE A 75 9.67 4.59 0.44
CA ILE A 75 8.29 4.58 0.95
C ILE A 75 7.45 3.74 0.01
N THR A 76 6.80 2.72 0.58
CA THR A 76 5.94 1.80 -0.17
C THR A 76 4.52 1.92 0.37
N PHE A 77 3.59 2.37 -0.47
CA PHE A 77 2.17 2.37 -0.13
C PHE A 77 1.58 1.00 -0.41
N TYR A 78 1.14 0.31 0.64
CA TYR A 78 0.62 -1.03 0.54
C TYR A 78 -0.85 -1.09 0.97
N ARG A 79 -1.67 -1.76 0.15
CA ARG A 79 -3.09 -2.02 0.42
C ARG A 79 -3.38 -3.50 0.13
N GLY A 80 -3.42 -4.37 1.15
CA GLY A 80 -3.67 -5.81 0.96
C GLY A 80 -3.40 -6.69 2.20
N VAL A 81 -3.38 -8.01 1.99
CA VAL A 81 -3.01 -9.07 2.95
C VAL A 81 -1.55 -9.53 2.75
N GLU A 82 -0.82 -9.67 3.87
CA GLU A 82 0.65 -9.86 4.04
C GLU A 82 1.44 -10.47 2.87
N LYS A 83 0.93 -11.52 2.22
CA LYS A 83 1.63 -12.20 1.12
C LYS A 83 2.02 -11.27 -0.04
N ILE A 84 1.24 -10.21 -0.30
CA ILE A 84 1.54 -9.26 -1.39
C ILE A 84 2.62 -8.24 -0.96
N VAL A 85 2.84 -8.01 0.35
CA VAL A 85 3.92 -7.12 0.84
C VAL A 85 5.27 -7.67 0.40
N ARG A 86 5.48 -8.98 0.59
CA ARG A 86 6.73 -9.67 0.24
C ARG A 86 7.00 -9.62 -1.26
N ASP A 87 5.97 -9.85 -2.08
CA ASP A 87 6.11 -9.86 -3.55
C ASP A 87 6.37 -8.44 -4.12
N LEU A 88 5.76 -7.39 -3.57
CA LEU A 88 6.02 -5.99 -3.97
C LEU A 88 7.41 -5.52 -3.55
N TYR A 89 7.83 -5.90 -2.34
CA TYR A 89 9.16 -5.57 -1.81
C TYR A 89 10.28 -6.21 -2.63
N ASN A 90 10.15 -7.50 -2.95
CA ASN A 90 11.13 -8.22 -3.77
C ASN A 90 11.31 -7.54 -5.15
N ARG A 91 10.22 -7.07 -5.76
CA ARG A 91 10.27 -6.35 -7.04
C ARG A 91 10.93 -4.97 -6.92
N ALA A 92 10.66 -4.23 -5.84
CA ALA A 92 11.26 -2.93 -5.61
C ALA A 92 12.79 -3.03 -5.40
N ILE A 93 13.26 -4.11 -4.76
CA ILE A 93 14.69 -4.39 -4.61
C ILE A 93 15.32 -4.95 -5.86
N GLU A 94 14.58 -5.64 -6.73
CA GLU A 94 15.13 -6.12 -8.00
C GLU A 94 15.39 -4.98 -9.02
N ASP A 95 14.77 -3.81 -8.83
CA ASP A 95 14.99 -2.64 -9.67
C ASP A 95 16.40 -2.05 -9.49
N ALA A 96 17.16 -2.00 -10.59
CA ALA A 96 18.55 -1.56 -10.60
C ALA A 96 18.72 -0.08 -10.26
N ALA A 97 17.77 0.79 -10.63
CA ALA A 97 17.82 2.21 -10.31
C ALA A 97 17.53 2.46 -8.83
N VAL A 98 16.62 1.67 -8.25
CA VAL A 98 16.33 1.70 -6.80
C VAL A 98 17.53 1.22 -6.00
N LYS A 99 18.15 0.10 -6.39
CA LYS A 99 19.38 -0.41 -5.76
C LYS A 99 20.52 0.62 -5.78
N GLN A 100 20.78 1.21 -6.94
CA GLN A 100 21.84 2.20 -7.11
C GLN A 100 21.57 3.49 -6.33
N GLY A 101 20.33 3.99 -6.34
CA GLY A 101 19.94 5.21 -5.64
C GLY A 101 19.91 5.07 -4.11
N LEU A 102 19.70 3.85 -3.60
CA LEU A 102 19.64 3.56 -2.17
C LEU A 102 20.94 2.95 -1.60
N GLY A 103 21.96 2.69 -2.43
CA GLY A 103 23.23 2.08 -2.01
C GLY A 103 23.06 0.68 -1.42
N LEU A 104 22.08 -0.08 -1.93
CA LEU A 104 21.73 -1.41 -1.42
C LEU A 104 22.68 -2.48 -2.00
N ASP A 105 23.93 -2.48 -1.55
CA ASP A 105 24.94 -3.51 -1.89
C ASP A 105 24.94 -4.70 -0.91
N GLY A 106 24.02 -4.72 0.06
CA GLY A 106 23.93 -5.72 1.13
C GLY A 106 22.57 -6.42 1.22
N GLU A 107 22.58 -7.58 1.87
CA GLU A 107 21.37 -8.38 2.18
C GLU A 107 20.55 -7.66 3.26
N ILE A 108 19.32 -7.24 2.93
CA ILE A 108 18.46 -6.55 3.90
C ILE A 108 17.79 -7.60 4.80
N ASN A 109 18.11 -7.54 6.10
CA ASN A 109 17.52 -8.40 7.12
C ASN A 109 16.07 -7.97 7.39
N PHE A 110 15.12 -8.81 6.99
CA PHE A 110 13.71 -8.64 7.33
C PHE A 110 13.49 -9.04 8.77
N GLN A 111 12.91 -8.16 9.58
CA GLN A 111 12.24 -8.62 10.78
C GLN A 111 11.09 -9.53 10.36
N ASP A 112 11.23 -10.82 10.66
CA ASP A 112 10.20 -11.83 10.42
C ASP A 112 8.98 -11.50 11.29
N HIS A 113 7.89 -11.09 10.64
CA HIS A 113 6.62 -10.76 11.28
C HIS A 113 5.58 -11.88 11.08
N THR A 114 6.01 -13.12 10.82
CA THR A 114 5.13 -14.30 10.70
C THR A 114 4.19 -14.50 11.90
N GLU A 115 4.46 -13.88 13.05
CA GLU A 115 3.61 -13.98 14.24
C GLU A 115 2.61 -12.83 14.46
N LEU A 116 2.65 -11.74 13.67
CA LEU A 116 1.76 -10.58 13.88
C LEU A 116 0.45 -10.64 13.08
N GLY A 117 0.36 -11.49 12.05
CA GLY A 117 -0.81 -11.59 11.16
C GLY A 117 -1.88 -12.58 11.61
N ASP A 118 -1.52 -13.68 12.27
CA ASP A 118 -2.46 -14.79 12.52
C ASP A 118 -3.25 -14.66 13.82
N VAL A 119 -2.65 -14.13 14.90
CA VAL A 119 -3.34 -13.99 16.20
C VAL A 119 -4.44 -12.90 16.14
N GLY A 120 -4.13 -11.75 15.55
CA GLY A 120 -5.11 -10.66 15.41
C GLY A 120 -6.26 -10.99 14.45
N ASN A 121 -6.00 -11.80 13.42
CA ASN A 121 -7.00 -12.20 12.43
C ASN A 121 -7.83 -13.42 12.86
N ALA A 122 -7.28 -14.30 13.71
CA ALA A 122 -8.03 -15.38 14.35
C ALA A 122 -9.03 -14.87 15.41
N GLU A 123 -8.73 -13.75 16.07
CA GLU A 123 -9.61 -13.14 17.09
C GLU A 123 -10.66 -12.18 16.51
N LEU A 124 -10.45 -11.67 15.29
CA LEU A 124 -11.38 -10.77 14.59
C LEU A 124 -12.83 -11.31 14.53
N PRO A 125 -13.08 -12.59 14.20
CA PRO A 125 -14.42 -13.18 14.24
C PRO A 125 -15.08 -13.13 15.63
N GLN A 126 -14.31 -13.35 16.70
CA GLN A 126 -14.83 -13.31 18.09
C GLN A 126 -15.13 -11.88 18.54
N ARG A 127 -14.27 -10.92 18.17
CA ARG A 127 -14.45 -9.49 18.49
C ARG A 127 -15.62 -8.85 17.72
N MET A 128 -16.00 -9.42 16.58
CA MET A 128 -17.15 -8.99 15.77
C MET A 128 -18.49 -9.56 16.24
N GLN A 129 -18.53 -10.62 17.08
CA GLN A 129 -19.77 -11.21 17.60
C GLN A 129 -20.50 -10.30 18.63
N GLY A 130 -19.81 -9.32 19.20
CA GLY A 130 -20.39 -8.34 20.13
C GLY A 130 -20.94 -7.06 19.47
N LEU A 131 -20.64 -6.83 18.19
CA LEU A 131 -21.13 -5.68 17.44
C LEU A 131 -22.47 -6.04 16.81
N ARG A 132 -23.56 -5.84 17.57
CA ARG A 132 -24.90 -5.80 17.00
C ARG A 132 -25.03 -4.54 16.14
N LEU A 133 -25.41 -4.72 14.87
CA LEU A 133 -25.98 -3.66 14.03
C LEU A 133 -27.32 -3.19 14.61
#